data_AF-A0A672TQV1-F1
#
_entry.id   AF-A0A672TQV1-F1
#
_cell.length_a   1.000
_cell.length_b   1.000
_cell.length_c   1.000
_cell.angle_alpha   90.00
_cell.angle_beta   90.00
_cell.angle_gamma   90.00
#
_symmetry.space_group_name_H-M   'P 1'
#
loop_
_entity.id
_entity.type
_entity.pdbx_description
1 polymer ?
#
loop_
_entity_poly.entity_id
_entity_poly.type
_entity_poly.pdbx_seq_one_letter_code
_entity_poly.pdbx_strand_id
1 'polypeptide(L)'
;MDIYLIELQALIDSHFEARRKEEEELVALKERIEKRRAERAEQQRIRAEKEKERQARLAEEKARREEEDAKRKAEDDLKKKKALSSMGATYSSYLAKADQKRGKKQTARETKKKVLAERRKPLNIDHLSEDKLRDKAKELWDWLYQLETEKYDFTEQIKRKKYEVS
;
A
#
# COMPACT_ATOMS: atom_id res chain seq x y z
N MET A 1 -13.56 66.89 42.86
CA MET A 1 -12.73 65.68 43.05
C MET A 1 -13.44 64.42 42.57
N ASP A 2 -14.77 64.37 42.61
CA ASP A 2 -15.54 63.14 42.34
C ASP A 2 -15.50 62.65 40.88
N ILE A 3 -15.44 63.57 39.90
CA ILE A 3 -15.43 63.21 38.47
C ILE A 3 -14.18 62.40 38.10
N TYR A 4 -13.02 62.79 38.63
CA TYR A 4 -11.73 62.13 38.33
C TYR A 4 -11.64 60.72 38.92
N LEU A 5 -12.27 60.50 40.08
CA LEU A 5 -12.35 59.18 40.71
C LEU A 5 -13.31 58.25 39.95
N ILE A 6 -14.43 58.79 39.46
CA ILE A 6 -15.40 58.03 38.64
C ILE A 6 -14.78 57.63 37.29
N GLU A 7 -14.07 58.55 36.62
CA GLU A 7 -13.39 58.26 35.36
C GLU A 7 -12.30 57.20 35.52
N LEU A 8 -11.53 57.26 36.61
CA LEU A 8 -10.51 56.25 36.91
C LEU A 8 -11.12 54.87 37.16
N GLN A 9 -12.21 54.80 37.93
CA GLN A 9 -12.92 53.54 38.19
C GLN A 9 -13.49 52.94 36.90
N ALA A 10 -14.11 53.76 36.04
CA ALA A 10 -14.63 53.32 34.75
C ALA A 10 -13.52 52.79 33.81
N LEU A 11 -12.34 53.40 33.81
CA LEU A 11 -11.19 52.94 33.03
C LEU A 11 -10.67 51.59 33.54
N ILE A 12 -10.60 51.42 34.85
CA ILE A 12 -10.19 50.17 35.50
C ILE A 12 -11.16 49.04 35.15
N ASP A 13 -12.47 49.28 35.32
CA ASP A 13 -13.50 48.28 35.05
C ASP A 13 -13.52 47.90 33.57
N SER A 14 -13.43 48.88 32.66
CA SER A 14 -13.33 48.66 31.22
C SER A 14 -12.10 47.81 30.85
N HIS A 15 -10.94 48.08 31.46
CA HIS A 15 -9.72 47.30 31.21
C HIS A 15 -9.87 45.84 31.68
N PHE A 16 -10.41 45.62 32.88
CA PHE A 16 -10.63 44.27 33.41
C PHE A 16 -11.69 43.49 32.61
N GLU A 17 -12.78 44.13 32.20
CA GLU A 17 -13.79 43.49 31.38
C GLU A 17 -13.28 43.14 29.99
N ALA A 18 -12.54 44.05 29.35
CA ALA A 18 -11.92 43.79 28.05
C ALA A 18 -10.94 42.62 28.13
N ARG A 19 -10.07 42.61 29.16
CA ARG A 19 -9.11 41.54 29.38
C ARG A 19 -9.78 40.20 29.67
N ARG A 20 -10.80 40.18 30.54
CA ARG A 20 -11.57 38.96 30.85
C ARG A 20 -12.18 38.38 29.57
N LYS A 21 -12.79 39.23 28.75
CA LYS A 21 -13.43 38.80 27.50
C LYS A 21 -12.42 38.26 26.49
N GLU A 22 -11.26 38.92 26.35
CA GLU A 22 -10.17 38.43 25.49
C GLU A 22 -9.60 37.10 25.99
N GLU A 23 -9.41 36.94 27.31
CA GLU A 23 -8.94 35.70 27.91
C GLU A 23 -9.94 34.54 27.70
N GLU A 24 -11.24 34.79 27.87
CA GLU A 24 -12.31 33.82 27.59
C GLU A 24 -12.34 33.40 26.11
N GLU A 25 -12.26 34.36 25.19
CA GLU A 25 -12.21 34.08 23.75
C GLU A 25 -10.97 33.26 23.37
N LEU A 26 -9.82 33.58 23.97
CA LEU A 26 -8.55 32.90 23.72
C LEU A 26 -8.55 31.47 24.28
N VAL A 27 -9.16 31.25 25.45
CA VAL A 27 -9.38 29.90 26.02
C VAL A 27 -10.31 29.09 25.11
N ALA A 28 -11.46 29.63 24.72
CA ALA A 28 -12.41 28.95 23.84
C ALA A 28 -11.79 28.59 22.47
N LEU A 29 -10.93 29.48 21.94
CA LEU A 29 -10.19 29.22 20.70
C LEU A 29 -9.18 28.08 20.87
N LYS A 30 -8.41 28.08 21.97
CA LYS A 30 -7.45 27.01 22.28
C LYS A 30 -8.15 25.66 22.43
N GLU A 31 -9.28 25.59 23.14
CA GLU A 31 -10.06 24.37 23.29
C GLU A 31 -10.55 23.84 21.93
N ARG A 32 -11.01 24.72 21.04
CA ARG A 32 -11.44 24.33 19.69
C ARG A 32 -10.28 23.80 18.85
N ILE A 33 -9.09 24.39 18.97
CA ILE A 33 -7.88 23.93 18.28
C ILE A 33 -7.45 22.56 18.80
N GLU A 34 -7.42 22.37 20.13
CA GLU A 34 -7.07 21.10 20.75
C GLU A 34 -8.07 20.00 20.38
N LYS A 35 -9.37 20.29 20.40
CA LYS A 35 -10.40 19.35 19.93
C LYS A 35 -10.17 18.92 18.47
N ARG A 36 -9.89 19.87 17.56
CA ARG A 36 -9.60 19.54 16.15
C ARG A 36 -8.30 18.74 15.99
N ARG A 37 -7.30 18.97 16.84
CA ARG A 37 -6.05 18.18 16.84
C ARG A 37 -6.31 16.76 17.31
N ALA A 38 -7.06 16.59 18.40
CA ALA A 38 -7.46 15.28 18.91
C ALA A 38 -8.29 14.49 17.87
N GLU A 39 -9.26 15.13 17.22
CA GLU A 39 -10.06 14.52 16.14
C GLU A 39 -9.18 14.05 14.97
N ARG A 40 -8.20 14.86 14.55
CA ARG A 40 -7.24 14.48 13.49
C ARG A 40 -6.33 13.31 13.92
N ALA A 41 -5.84 13.33 15.16
CA ALA A 41 -5.03 12.23 15.70
C ALA A 41 -5.83 10.93 15.74
N GLU A 42 -7.09 10.99 16.16
CA GLU A 42 -7.98 9.82 16.20
C GLU A 42 -8.28 9.29 14.79
N GLN A 43 -8.55 10.17 13.82
CA GLN A 43 -8.72 9.77 12.42
C GLN A 43 -7.48 9.07 11.86
N GLN A 44 -6.28 9.55 12.20
CA GLN A 44 -5.04 8.89 11.81
C GLN A 44 -4.88 7.52 12.46
N ARG A 45 -5.21 7.39 13.76
CA ARG A 45 -5.18 6.13 14.49
C ARG A 45 -6.12 5.09 13.86
N ILE A 46 -7.36 5.47 13.58
CA ILE A 46 -8.35 4.60 12.92
C ILE A 46 -7.87 4.16 11.53
N ARG A 47 -7.27 5.07 10.75
CA ARG A 47 -6.72 4.73 9.43
C ARG A 47 -5.55 3.74 9.54
N ALA A 48 -4.65 3.96 10.49
CA ALA A 48 -3.51 3.07 10.73
C ALA A 48 -3.97 1.69 11.20
N GLU A 49 -4.98 1.62 12.06
CA GLU A 49 -5.55 0.36 12.54
C GLU A 49 -6.24 -0.43 11.42
N LYS A 50 -7.06 0.24 10.59
CA LYS A 50 -7.70 -0.39 9.42
C LYS A 50 -6.69 -0.93 8.41
N GLU A 51 -5.61 -0.19 8.15
CA GLU A 51 -4.56 -0.69 7.25
C GLU A 51 -3.81 -1.88 7.87
N LYS A 52 -3.52 -1.84 9.18
CA LYS A 52 -2.89 -2.96 9.90
C LYS A 52 -3.78 -4.21 9.87
N GLU A 53 -5.08 -4.07 10.10
CA GLU A 53 -6.05 -5.18 10.02
C GLU A 53 -6.11 -5.76 8.60
N ARG A 54 -6.14 -4.90 7.58
CA ARG A 54 -6.14 -5.33 6.17
C ARG A 54 -4.87 -6.11 5.83
N GLN A 55 -3.70 -5.64 6.28
CA GLN A 55 -2.43 -6.35 6.09
C GLN A 55 -2.40 -7.68 6.85
N ALA A 56 -2.89 -7.71 8.09
CA ALA A 56 -2.96 -8.93 8.89
C ALA A 56 -3.86 -9.99 8.23
N ARG A 57 -5.05 -9.61 7.74
CA ARG A 57 -5.96 -10.52 7.02
C ARG A 57 -5.34 -11.10 5.76
N LEU A 58 -4.62 -10.28 4.99
CA LEU A 58 -3.90 -10.75 3.80
C LEU A 58 -2.75 -11.70 4.14
N ALA A 59 -2.04 -11.44 5.24
CA ALA A 59 -0.98 -12.31 5.73
C ALA A 59 -1.53 -13.64 6.24
N GLU A 60 -2.65 -13.63 6.97
CA GLU A 60 -3.32 -14.83 7.48
C GLU A 60 -3.92 -15.68 6.36
N GLU A 61 -4.61 -15.08 5.38
CA GLU A 61 -5.13 -15.82 4.22
C GLU A 61 -3.99 -16.48 3.43
N LYS A 62 -2.87 -15.76 3.27
CA LYS A 62 -1.68 -16.30 2.62
C LYS A 62 -1.06 -17.44 3.43
N ALA A 63 -0.95 -17.30 4.75
CA ALA A 63 -0.42 -18.34 5.62
C ALA A 63 -1.31 -19.60 5.60
N ARG A 64 -2.63 -19.45 5.66
CA ARG A 64 -3.57 -20.57 5.58
C ARG A 64 -3.46 -21.30 4.24
N ARG A 65 -3.33 -20.56 3.13
CA ARG A 65 -3.13 -21.15 1.81
C ARG A 65 -1.80 -21.89 1.70
N GLU A 66 -0.73 -21.32 2.25
CA GLU A 66 0.59 -21.98 2.30
C GLU A 66 0.56 -23.26 3.15
N GLU A 67 -0.18 -23.26 4.26
CA GLU A 67 -0.36 -24.43 5.13
C GLU A 67 -1.21 -25.53 4.45
N GLU A 68 -2.31 -25.17 3.79
CA GLU A 68 -3.14 -26.09 3.00
C GLU A 68 -2.36 -26.70 1.83
N ASP A 69 -1.59 -25.90 1.09
CA ASP A 69 -0.75 -26.38 -0.01
C ASP A 69 0.41 -27.27 0.51
N ALA A 70 0.99 -26.96 1.68
CA ALA A 70 2.01 -27.78 2.32
C ALA A 70 1.43 -29.13 2.78
N LYS A 71 0.25 -29.14 3.40
CA LYS A 71 -0.43 -30.37 3.84
C LYS A 71 -0.81 -31.25 2.66
N ARG A 72 -1.37 -30.66 1.60
CA ARG A 72 -1.69 -31.38 0.36
C ARG A 72 -0.44 -31.96 -0.29
N LYS A 73 0.68 -31.22 -0.30
CA LYS A 73 1.95 -31.72 -0.83
C LYS A 73 2.48 -32.89 0.01
N ALA A 74 2.40 -32.81 1.33
CA ALA A 74 2.80 -33.90 2.22
C ALA A 74 1.93 -35.16 2.02
N GLU A 75 0.61 -35.00 1.83
CA GLU A 75 -0.30 -36.11 1.53
C GLU A 75 -0.05 -36.73 0.14
N ASP A 76 0.18 -35.90 -0.89
CA ASP A 76 0.57 -36.35 -2.23
C ASP A 76 1.90 -37.11 -2.17
N ASP A 77 2.90 -36.63 -1.43
CA ASP A 77 4.19 -37.29 -1.26
C ASP A 77 4.06 -38.62 -0.49
N LEU A 78 3.19 -38.69 0.53
CA LEU A 78 2.94 -39.93 1.25
C LEU A 78 2.22 -40.96 0.36
N LYS A 79 1.21 -40.53 -0.41
CA LYS A 79 0.51 -41.39 -1.38
C LYS A 79 1.44 -41.85 -2.49
N LYS A 80 2.31 -40.96 -2.99
CA LYS A 80 3.35 -41.25 -3.99
C LYS A 80 4.37 -42.25 -3.45
N LYS A 81 4.83 -42.11 -2.20
CA LYS A 81 5.72 -43.07 -1.54
C LYS A 81 5.06 -44.44 -1.36
N LYS A 82 3.78 -44.48 -0.97
CA LYS A 82 2.99 -45.73 -0.91
C LYS A 82 2.82 -46.37 -2.30
N ALA A 83 2.57 -45.59 -3.34
CA ALA A 83 2.42 -46.07 -4.71
C ALA A 83 3.75 -46.53 -5.35
N LEU A 84 4.87 -45.85 -5.04
CA LEU A 84 6.22 -46.23 -5.45
C LEU A 84 6.66 -47.57 -4.84
N SER A 85 6.15 -47.93 -3.65
CA SER A 85 6.34 -49.26 -3.08
C SER A 85 5.54 -50.36 -3.80
N SER A 86 4.56 -49.98 -4.64
CA SER A 86 3.60 -50.90 -5.27
C SER A 86 3.76 -51.03 -6.79
N MET A 87 4.35 -50.07 -7.51
CA MET A 87 4.54 -50.17 -8.97
C MET A 87 5.95 -49.72 -9.38
N GLY A 88 6.68 -50.64 -10.02
CA GLY A 88 8.10 -50.54 -10.33
C GLY A 88 8.56 -49.43 -11.29
N ALA A 89 9.80 -49.59 -11.77
CA ALA A 89 10.72 -48.56 -12.26
C ALA A 89 10.20 -47.54 -13.30
N THR A 90 9.16 -47.84 -14.07
CA THR A 90 8.62 -46.95 -15.11
C THR A 90 7.90 -45.72 -14.53
N TYR A 91 7.27 -45.84 -13.35
CA TYR A 91 6.57 -44.71 -12.69
C TYR A 91 7.55 -43.69 -12.07
N SER A 92 8.77 -44.13 -11.74
CA SER A 92 9.83 -43.32 -11.15
C SER A 92 10.30 -42.17 -12.08
N SER A 93 10.36 -42.42 -13.39
CA SER A 93 10.75 -41.42 -14.40
C SER A 93 9.71 -40.28 -14.55
N TYR A 94 8.42 -40.62 -14.53
CA TYR A 94 7.33 -39.64 -14.62
C TYR A 94 7.30 -38.71 -13.39
N LEU A 95 7.61 -39.27 -12.23
CA LEU A 95 7.66 -38.54 -10.97
C LEU A 95 8.87 -37.62 -10.83
N ALA A 96 10.03 -37.97 -11.40
CA ALA A 96 11.20 -37.09 -11.47
C ALA A 96 10.91 -35.81 -12.29
N LYS A 97 10.16 -35.94 -13.39
CA LYS A 97 9.71 -34.78 -14.19
C LYS A 97 8.65 -33.93 -13.47
N ALA A 98 7.79 -34.55 -12.67
CA ALA A 98 6.78 -33.84 -11.87
C ALA A 98 7.39 -33.08 -10.66
N ASP A 99 8.42 -33.65 -10.01
CA ASP A 99 9.11 -33.01 -8.88
C ASP A 99 10.02 -31.86 -9.31
N GLN A 100 10.71 -31.99 -10.45
CA GLN A 100 11.49 -30.89 -11.05
C GLN A 100 10.63 -29.65 -11.35
N LYS A 101 9.31 -29.82 -11.56
CA LYS A 101 8.35 -28.74 -11.80
C LYS A 101 7.74 -28.15 -10.51
N ARG A 102 7.88 -28.81 -9.35
CA ARG A 102 7.20 -28.49 -8.08
C ARG A 102 8.14 -28.12 -6.92
N GLY A 103 9.45 -28.04 -7.16
CA GLY A 103 10.45 -27.66 -6.15
C GLY A 103 10.85 -26.18 -6.22
N LYS A 104 10.51 -25.41 -5.17
CA LYS A 104 11.15 -24.17 -4.63
C LYS A 104 11.68 -23.07 -5.59
N LYS A 105 11.50 -23.18 -6.90
CA LYS A 105 11.78 -22.10 -7.86
C LYS A 105 10.54 -21.25 -7.93
N GLN A 106 10.71 -19.95 -7.65
CA GLN A 106 9.67 -18.95 -7.87
C GLN A 106 9.10 -19.18 -9.27
N THR A 107 7.79 -19.44 -9.35
CA THR A 107 7.19 -19.79 -10.64
C THR A 107 7.36 -18.62 -11.60
N ALA A 108 7.43 -18.86 -12.91
CA ALA A 108 7.54 -17.76 -13.89
C ALA A 108 6.45 -16.69 -13.70
N ARG A 109 5.28 -17.10 -13.19
CA ARG A 109 4.18 -16.22 -12.79
C ARG A 109 4.53 -15.34 -11.59
N GLU A 110 5.09 -15.91 -10.53
CA GLU A 110 5.52 -15.16 -9.34
C GLU A 110 6.67 -14.21 -9.65
N THR A 111 7.65 -14.63 -10.44
CA THR A 111 8.76 -13.75 -10.86
C THR A 111 8.23 -12.58 -11.68
N LYS A 112 7.33 -12.85 -12.65
CA LYS A 112 6.65 -11.78 -13.40
C LYS A 112 5.89 -10.82 -12.48
N LYS A 113 5.14 -11.36 -11.50
CA LYS A 113 4.38 -10.54 -10.55
C LYS A 113 5.30 -9.68 -9.69
N LYS A 114 6.42 -10.23 -9.20
CA LYS A 114 7.42 -9.50 -8.42
C LYS A 114 8.04 -8.36 -9.22
N VAL A 115 8.53 -8.63 -10.43
CA VAL A 115 9.14 -7.61 -11.30
C VAL A 115 8.14 -6.51 -11.67
N LEU A 116 6.89 -6.85 -11.98
CA LEU A 116 5.86 -5.84 -12.28
C LEU A 116 5.49 -5.00 -11.05
N ALA A 117 5.50 -5.59 -9.85
CA ALA A 117 5.27 -4.85 -8.62
C ALA A 117 6.43 -3.87 -8.32
N GLU A 118 7.68 -4.28 -8.53
CA GLU A 118 8.88 -3.43 -8.38
C GLU A 118 8.87 -2.25 -9.36
N ARG A 119 8.39 -2.45 -10.59
CA ARG A 119 8.26 -1.38 -11.59
C ARG A 119 7.11 -0.40 -11.29
N ARG A 120 6.11 -0.82 -10.53
CA ARG A 120 4.92 0.00 -10.25
C ARG A 120 5.19 0.97 -9.11
N LYS A 121 5.43 2.24 -9.45
CA LYS A 121 5.52 3.32 -8.48
C LYS A 121 4.12 3.67 -7.94
N PRO A 122 3.93 3.81 -6.62
CA PRO A 122 2.65 4.25 -6.06
C PRO A 122 2.35 5.69 -6.51
N LEU A 123 1.09 5.96 -6.87
CA LEU A 123 0.65 7.27 -7.29
C LEU A 123 0.11 8.03 -6.07
N ASN A 124 0.81 9.07 -5.64
CA ASN A 124 0.38 9.94 -4.54
C ASN A 124 0.12 11.35 -5.09
N ILE A 125 -1.14 11.68 -5.35
CA ILE A 125 -1.53 12.92 -6.04
C ILE A 125 -2.58 13.75 -5.29
N ASP A 126 -3.16 13.22 -4.21
CA ASP A 126 -4.31 13.82 -3.51
C ASP A 126 -4.04 15.20 -2.90
N HIS A 127 -2.77 15.56 -2.74
CA HIS A 127 -2.30 16.79 -2.11
C HIS A 127 -1.63 17.75 -3.11
N LEU A 128 -1.68 17.44 -4.41
CA LEU A 128 -1.05 18.26 -5.45
C LEU A 128 -2.01 19.36 -5.94
N SER A 129 -1.45 20.53 -6.25
CA SER A 129 -2.16 21.63 -6.94
C SER A 129 -2.38 21.32 -8.42
N GLU A 130 -3.28 22.05 -9.08
CA GLU A 130 -3.63 21.83 -10.49
C GLU A 130 -2.39 21.82 -11.42
N ASP A 131 -1.50 22.80 -11.29
CA ASP A 131 -0.29 22.87 -12.11
C ASP A 131 0.60 21.63 -11.93
N LYS A 132 0.77 21.18 -10.67
CA LYS A 132 1.55 19.96 -10.37
C LYS A 132 0.86 18.69 -10.89
N LEU A 133 -0.47 18.66 -10.94
CA LEU A 133 -1.22 17.56 -11.53
C LEU A 133 -1.02 17.51 -13.05
N ARG A 134 -0.96 18.67 -13.73
CA ARG A 134 -0.65 18.74 -15.18
C ARG A 134 0.74 18.21 -15.48
N ASP A 135 1.74 18.61 -14.70
CA ASP A 135 3.11 18.07 -14.82
C ASP A 135 3.14 16.56 -14.58
N LYS A 136 2.43 16.08 -13.55
CA LYS A 136 2.38 14.65 -13.25
C LYS A 136 1.67 13.84 -14.33
N ALA A 137 0.63 14.38 -14.93
CA ALA A 137 -0.06 13.76 -16.06
C ALA A 137 0.86 13.63 -17.27
N LYS A 138 1.68 14.65 -17.56
CA LYS A 138 2.67 14.61 -18.63
C LYS A 138 3.74 13.54 -18.38
N GLU A 139 4.30 13.47 -17.16
CA GLU A 139 5.27 12.43 -16.77
C GLU A 139 4.70 11.02 -16.97
N LEU A 140 3.45 10.79 -16.56
CA LEU A 140 2.78 9.48 -16.73
C LEU A 140 2.53 9.15 -18.19
N TRP A 141 2.20 10.16 -19.01
CA TRP A 141 2.00 10.00 -20.45
C TRP A 141 3.32 9.64 -21.15
N ASP A 142 4.40 10.35 -20.85
CA ASP A 142 5.73 10.06 -21.39
C ASP A 142 6.18 8.63 -21.01
N TRP A 143 5.92 8.23 -19.76
CA TRP A 143 6.22 6.87 -19.29
C TRP A 143 5.39 5.79 -20.02
N LEU A 144 4.11 6.04 -20.24
CA LEU A 144 3.25 5.14 -21.01
C LEU A 144 3.76 5.00 -22.46
N TYR A 145 4.06 6.13 -23.10
CA TYR A 145 4.56 6.16 -24.46
C TYR A 145 5.86 5.36 -24.59
N GLN A 146 6.82 5.55 -23.67
CA GLN A 146 8.05 4.77 -23.62
C GLN A 146 7.78 3.26 -23.56
N LEU A 147 6.86 2.80 -22.68
CA LEU A 147 6.52 1.38 -22.55
C LEU A 147 5.87 0.82 -23.83
N GLU A 148 5.05 1.62 -24.52
CA GLU A 148 4.45 1.23 -25.80
C GLU A 148 5.50 1.09 -26.90
N THR A 149 6.46 2.01 -26.99
CA THR A 149 7.59 1.92 -27.91
C THR A 149 8.43 0.67 -27.63
N GLU A 150 8.82 0.42 -26.39
CA GLU A 150 9.59 -0.79 -26.02
C GLU A 150 8.82 -2.08 -26.38
N LYS A 151 7.51 -2.12 -26.15
CA LYS A 151 6.67 -3.26 -26.51
C LYS A 151 6.64 -3.48 -28.03
N TYR A 152 6.57 -2.41 -28.82
CA TYR A 152 6.60 -2.48 -30.28
C TYR A 152 7.93 -3.08 -30.75
N ASP A 153 9.06 -2.54 -30.26
CA ASP A 153 10.39 -3.02 -30.63
C ASP A 153 10.59 -4.49 -30.27
N PHE A 154 10.15 -4.94 -29.09
CA PHE A 154 10.21 -6.36 -28.73
C PHE A 154 9.34 -7.23 -29.64
N THR A 155 8.19 -6.72 -30.08
CA THR A 155 7.30 -7.46 -30.98
C THR A 155 7.96 -7.66 -32.36
N GLU A 156 8.57 -6.62 -32.92
CA GLU A 156 9.30 -6.70 -34.19
C GLU A 156 10.55 -7.58 -34.07
N GLN A 157 11.30 -7.47 -32.97
CA GLN A 157 12.43 -8.36 -32.69
C GLN A 157 12.02 -9.83 -32.62
N ILE A 158 10.89 -10.14 -31.98
CA ILE A 158 10.37 -11.52 -31.92
C ILE A 158 10.00 -12.02 -33.32
N LYS A 159 9.36 -11.19 -34.16
CA LYS A 159 9.04 -11.57 -35.55
C LYS A 159 10.30 -11.90 -36.35
N ARG A 160 11.31 -11.04 -36.26
CA ARG A 160 12.61 -11.26 -36.92
C ARG A 160 13.31 -12.52 -36.44
N LYS A 161 13.39 -12.73 -35.12
CA LYS A 161 14.00 -13.94 -34.54
C LYS A 161 13.27 -15.22 -34.96
N LYS A 162 11.94 -15.18 -35.10
CA LYS A 162 11.18 -16.33 -35.61
C LYS A 162 11.57 -16.68 -37.04
N TYR A 163 11.79 -15.68 -37.89
CA TYR A 163 12.31 -15.88 -39.25
C TYR A 163 13.73 -16.45 -39.24
N GLU A 164 14.63 -15.95 -38.38
CA GLU A 164 16.02 -16.43 -38.29
C GLU A 164 16.14 -17.89 -37.76
N VAL A 165 15.17 -18.34 -36.97
CA VAL A 165 15.14 -19.70 -36.40
C VAL A 165 14.47 -20.72 -37.34
N SER A 166 13.69 -20.25 -38.32
CA SER A 166 12.98 -21.10 -39.29
C SER A 166 13.85 -21.37 -40.51
#